data_AF-A0A419J2G5-F1
#
_entry.id   AF-A0A419J2G5-F1
#
_cell.length_a   1.000
_cell.length_b   1.000
_cell.length_c   1.000
_cell.angle_alpha   90.00
_cell.angle_beta   90.00
_cell.angle_gamma   90.00
#
_symmetry.space_group_name_H-M   'P 1'
#
loop_
_entity.id
_entity.type
_entity.pdbx_description
1 polymer ?
#
loop_
_entity_poly.entity_id
_entity_poly.type
_entity_poly.pdbx_seq_one_letter_code
_entity_poly.pdbx_strand_id
1 'polypeptide(L)' 'MVVASGYIEVNGRHNVGKILNELKIRSIGIDDISEDRIMFLMERENIDVIKSEIGLLKSIGDVRNVHLTYYSNEER' A
#
# COMPACT_ATOMS: atom_id res chain seq x y z
N MET A 1 12.50 -4.06 12.40
CA MET A 1 11.31 -4.29 11.55
C MET A 1 10.74 -2.93 11.22
N VAL A 2 10.17 -2.72 10.04
CA VAL A 2 9.62 -1.44 9.62
C VAL A 2 8.12 -1.57 9.45
N VAL A 3 7.38 -0.78 10.21
CA VAL A 3 5.93 -0.62 10.05
C VAL A 3 5.70 0.62 9.22
N ALA A 4 4.87 0.51 8.19
CA ALA A 4 4.55 1.62 7.30
C ALA A 4 3.05 1.64 7.00
N SER A 5 2.46 2.83 7.01
CA SER A 5 1.07 3.02 6.60
C SER A 5 0.95 4.16 5.60
N GLY A 6 -0.15 4.13 4.87
CA GLY A 6 -0.37 5.03 3.76
C GLY A 6 -1.70 4.79 3.09
N TYR A 7 -1.88 5.44 1.95
CA TYR A 7 -3.03 5.20 1.09
C TYR A 7 -2.65 5.14 -0.38
N ILE A 8 -3.43 4.37 -1.12
CA ILE A 8 -3.37 4.25 -2.58
C ILE A 8 -4.53 5.04 -3.14
N GLU A 9 -4.26 6.01 -4.01
CA GLU A 9 -5.27 6.69 -4.80
C GLU A 9 -5.51 5.91 -6.09
N VAL A 10 -6.77 5.65 -6.43
CA VAL A 10 -7.13 4.82 -7.60
C VAL A 10 -7.87 5.64 -8.66
N ASN A 11 -7.77 5.22 -9.91
CA ASN A 11 -8.50 5.83 -11.03
C ASN A 11 -9.98 5.34 -11.05
N GLY A 12 -10.75 5.76 -10.05
CA GLY A 12 -12.16 5.39 -9.90
C GLY A 12 -12.39 3.97 -9.34
N ARG A 13 -13.65 3.66 -9.00
CA ARG A 13 -13.99 2.43 -8.25
C ARG A 13 -14.01 1.15 -9.08
N HIS A 14 -13.91 1.25 -10.41
CA HIS A 14 -14.17 0.15 -11.34
C HIS A 14 -13.16 -1.01 -11.22
N ASN A 15 -11.94 -0.72 -10.73
CA ASN A 15 -10.83 -1.69 -10.66
C ASN A 15 -10.22 -1.86 -9.26
N VAL A 16 -10.90 -1.38 -8.21
CA VAL A 16 -10.44 -1.54 -6.81
C VAL A 16 -10.14 -3.00 -6.47
N GLY A 17 -10.97 -3.94 -6.95
CA GLY A 17 -10.80 -5.38 -6.66
C GLY A 17 -9.45 -5.97 -7.09
N LYS A 18 -8.85 -5.49 -8.19
CA LYS A 18 -7.52 -5.95 -8.62
C LYS A 18 -6.44 -5.52 -7.64
N ILE A 19 -6.53 -4.28 -7.16
CA ILE A 19 -5.58 -3.71 -6.20
C ILE A 19 -5.72 -4.43 -4.86
N LEU A 20 -6.95 -4.70 -4.39
CA LEU A 20 -7.16 -5.46 -3.16
C LEU A 20 -6.58 -6.88 -3.23
N ASN A 21 -6.72 -7.55 -4.38
CA ASN A 21 -6.11 -8.87 -4.58
C ASN A 21 -4.58 -8.79 -4.54
N GLU A 22 -3.98 -7.79 -5.18
CA GLU A 22 -2.52 -7.60 -5.16
C GLU A 22 -2.00 -7.34 -3.74
N LEU A 23 -2.69 -6.47 -2.98
CA LEU A 23 -2.36 -6.21 -1.57
C LEU A 23 -2.43 -7.50 -0.73
N LYS A 24 -3.47 -8.31 -0.94
CA LYS A 24 -3.64 -9.59 -0.24
C LYS A 24 -2.53 -10.59 -0.59
N ILE A 25 -2.15 -10.73 -1.86
CA ILE A 25 -1.05 -11.61 -2.31
C ILE A 25 0.28 -11.21 -1.64
N ARG A 26 0.47 -9.90 -1.42
CA ARG A 26 1.66 -9.33 -0.80
C ARG A 26 1.60 -9.28 0.72
N SER A 27 0.56 -9.81 1.35
CA SER A 27 0.35 -9.70 2.81
C SER A 27 0.42 -8.25 3.29
N ILE A 28 -0.18 -7.33 2.54
CA ILE A 28 -0.37 -5.93 2.94
C ILE A 28 -1.78 -5.81 3.51
N GLY A 29 -1.87 -5.31 4.74
CA GLY A 29 -3.14 -5.09 5.44
C GLY A 29 -3.91 -3.94 4.80
N ILE A 30 -5.22 -4.12 4.70
CA ILE A 30 -6.16 -3.08 4.26
C ILE A 30 -6.92 -2.63 5.51
N ASP A 31 -6.82 -1.35 5.83
CA ASP A 31 -7.46 -0.76 7.01
C ASP A 31 -8.84 -0.19 6.67
N ASP A 32 -8.93 0.58 5.58
CA ASP A 32 -10.18 1.19 5.11
C ASP A 32 -10.17 1.40 3.58
N ILE A 33 -11.37 1.52 3.00
CA ILE A 33 -11.60 1.86 1.60
C ILE A 33 -12.64 2.98 1.54
N SER A 34 -12.21 4.19 1.21
CA SER A 34 -13.10 5.35 1.09
C SER A 34 -12.93 6.01 -0.27
N GLU A 35 -14.05 6.35 -0.92
CA GLU A 35 -14.07 7.06 -2.21
C GLU A 35 -13.16 6.45 -3.30
N ASP A 36 -11.99 7.04 -3.51
CA ASP A 36 -10.92 6.67 -4.44
C ASP A 36 -9.61 6.33 -3.71
N ARG A 37 -9.66 6.01 -2.42
CA ARG A 37 -8.52 5.71 -1.55
C ARG A 37 -8.65 4.34 -0.89
N ILE A 38 -7.53 3.63 -0.86
CA ILE A 38 -7.36 2.38 -0.11
C ILE A 38 -6.29 2.63 0.94
N MET A 39 -6.67 2.64 2.22
CA MET A 39 -5.74 2.77 3.33
C MET A 39 -5.09 1.43 3.62
N PHE A 40 -3.77 1.43 3.78
CA PHE A 40 -2.99 0.22 3.98
C PHE A 40 -2.03 0.33 5.17
N LEU A 41 -1.69 -0.84 5.70
CA LEU A 41 -0.62 -1.04 6.68
C LEU A 41 0.26 -2.20 6.19
N MET A 42 1.58 -2.03 6.24
CA MET A 42 2.53 -3.09 5.92
C MET A 42 3.67 -3.14 6.92
N GLU A 43 4.10 -4.35 7.21
CA GLU A 43 5.28 -4.62 8.02
C GLU A 43 6.31 -5.33 7.14
N ARG A 44 7.55 -4.83 7.13
CA ARG A 44 8.67 -5.41 6.36
C ARG A 44 9.96 -5.38 7.16
N GLU A 45 10.96 -6.09 6.67
CA GLU A 45 12.25 -6.22 7.36
C GLU A 45 13.00 -4.88 7.44
N ASN A 46 12.99 -4.12 6.35
CA ASN A 46 13.71 -2.86 6.21
C ASN A 46 13.00 -1.88 5.26
N ILE A 47 13.47 -0.64 5.23
CA ILE A 47 12.90 0.45 4.44
C ILE A 47 13.04 0.25 2.92
N ASP A 48 14.05 -0.49 2.47
CA ASP A 48 14.26 -0.71 1.04
C ASP A 48 13.21 -1.67 0.48
N VAL A 49 12.77 -2.65 1.28
CA VAL A 49 11.61 -3.49 0.93
C VAL A 49 10.34 -2.67 0.83
N ILE A 50 10.08 -1.75 1.78
CA ILE A 50 8.92 -0.83 1.72
C ILE A 50 8.94 0.01 0.43
N LYS A 51 10.10 0.58 0.07
CA LYS A 51 10.24 1.36 -1.17
C LYS A 51 9.97 0.53 -2.43
N SER A 52 10.44 -0.72 -2.46
CA SER A 52 10.19 -1.66 -3.55
C SER A 52 8.69 -1.95 -3.70
N GLU A 53 8.01 -2.25 -2.60
CA GLU A 53 6.56 -2.51 -2.58
C GLU A 53 5.76 -1.29 -3.07
N ILE A 54 6.10 -0.10 -2.59
CA ILE A 54 5.48 1.16 -3.06
C ILE A 54 5.71 1.34 -4.56
N GLY A 55 6.91 1.06 -5.07
CA GLY A 55 7.22 1.12 -6.50
C GLY A 55 6.35 0.18 -7.32
N LEU A 56 6.16 -1.06 -6.84
CA LEU A 56 5.31 -2.05 -7.47
C LEU A 56 3.83 -1.62 -7.46
N LEU A 57 3.32 -1.12 -6.33
CA LEU A 57 1.95 -0.61 -6.23
C LEU A 57 1.71 0.55 -7.21
N LYS A 58 2.68 1.46 -7.37
CA LYS A 58 2.60 2.56 -8.36
C LYS A 58 2.61 2.08 -9.82
N SER A 59 3.13 0.88 -10.10
CA SER A 59 3.13 0.32 -11.46
C SER A 59 1.79 -0.30 -11.88
N ILE A 60 0.85 -0.46 -10.95
CA ILE A 60 -0.49 -0.95 -11.26
C ILE A 60 -1.22 0.16 -12.03
N GLY A 61 -1.64 -0.09 -13.29
CA GLY A 61 -2.19 0.95 -14.16
C GLY A 61 -3.44 1.67 -13.64
N ASP A 62 -4.18 1.04 -12.73
CA ASP A 62 -5.36 1.62 -12.07
C ASP A 62 -5.02 2.46 -10.83
N VAL A 63 -3.75 2.52 -10.43
CA VAL A 63 -3.25 3.34 -9.32
C VAL A 63 -2.83 4.70 -9.85
N ARG A 64 -3.42 5.75 -9.29
CA ARG A 64 -3.08 7.15 -9.56
C ARG A 64 -1.83 7.55 -8.80
N ASN A 65 -1.76 7.21 -7.51
CA ASN A 65 -0.62 7.50 -6.66
C ASN A 65 -0.59 6.59 -5.42
N VAL A 66 0.56 6.54 -4.77
CA VAL A 66 0.74 5.86 -3.48
C VAL A 66 1.45 6.82 -2.54
N HIS A 67 0.81 7.11 -1.41
CA HIS A 67 1.28 8.02 -0.39
C HIS A 67 1.66 7.24 0.86
N LEU A 68 2.88 7.45 1.35
CA LEU A 68 3.31 7.01 2.66
C LEU A 68 2.97 8.10 3.67
N THR A 69 2.18 7.80 4.69
CA THR A 69 1.79 8.76 5.73
C THR A 69 2.58 8.56 7.02
N TYR A 70 3.00 7.34 7.31
CA TYR A 70 3.80 7.02 8.49
C TYR A 70 4.77 5.89 8.18
N TYR A 71 5.96 5.96 8.76
CA TYR A 71 6.82 4.80 8.92
C TYR A 71 7.54 4.88 10.27
N SER A 72 7.81 3.73 10.85
CA SER A 72 8.63 3.58 12.06
C SER A 72 9.56 2.40 11.93
N ASN A 73 10.80 2.58 12.39
CA ASN A 73 11.71 1.48 12.63
C ASN A 73 11.41 0.97 14.04
N GLU A 74 10.76 -0.18 14.12
CA GLU A 74 10.72 -0.93 15.37
C GLU A 74 12.08 -1.59 15.57
N GLU A 75 12.88 -1.01 16.46
CA GLU A 75 13.97 -1.73 17.12
C GLU A 75 13.32 -2.75 18.07
N ARG A 76 13.53 -4.03 17.76
CA ARG A 76 13.14 -5.14 18.64
C ARG A 76 14.27 -5.45 19.61
#